data_AF-A0A1Q3P7Q3-F1
#
_entry.id   AF-A0A1Q3P7Q3-F1
#
_cell.length_a   1.000
_cell.length_b   1.000
_cell.length_c   1.000
_cell.angle_alpha   90.00
_cell.angle_beta   90.00
_cell.angle_gamma   90.00
#
_symmetry.space_group_name_H-M   'P 1'
#
loop_
_entity.id
_entity.type
_entity.pdbx_description
1 polymer ?
#
loop_
_entity_poly.entity_id
_entity_poly.type
_entity_poly.pdbx_seq_one_letter_code
_entity_poly.pdbx_strand_id
1 'polypeptide(L)'
;MFVVTSEIMMGLMNGKHNFRYIFFKAAFIIFIGAITDLIINKTVPFEGFDILYLIGYALPVTYLVRKWNNKAILILIILILIASPYLRQKFGYEDLVFNIANFSTLNIIPKEAAFKSWFINGWFPMFPWLAFMLSGLIVGKIYKNYEALSKDYFQSPLHLLAFSWVLMGGIVILAISPSDMPNRNGYHCIFYPATTGIFIALLGATGILMHSANYIKHLKFSKRFIHPIGRSSLAIYPIHLIYINNILEPIFGKMDSIILFSITYIIHLMLLRLTVFLFDLLKSRSPSLPSPVYWLIGR
;
A
#
# COMPACT_ATOMS: atom_id res chain seq x y z
N MET A 1 5.02 -0.10 -1.49
CA MET A 1 5.13 -1.19 -2.49
C MET A 1 3.78 -1.81 -2.85
N PHE A 2 3.01 -2.33 -1.88
CA PHE A 2 1.72 -3.04 -2.12
C PHE A 2 0.74 -2.25 -3.01
N VAL A 3 0.62 -0.96 -2.71
CA VAL A 3 -0.12 0.10 -3.43
C VAL A 3 0.22 0.09 -4.93
N VAL A 4 1.48 0.36 -5.29
CA VAL A 4 1.96 0.39 -6.68
C VAL A 4 1.76 -0.96 -7.37
N THR A 5 2.07 -2.08 -6.70
CA THR A 5 1.94 -3.41 -7.30
C THR A 5 0.50 -3.76 -7.63
N SER A 6 -0.47 -3.31 -6.83
CA SER A 6 -1.89 -3.54 -7.10
C SER A 6 -2.35 -2.85 -8.40
N GLU A 7 -1.81 -1.66 -8.67
CA GLU A 7 -2.15 -0.88 -9.86
C GLU A 7 -1.34 -1.25 -11.10
N ILE A 8 -0.12 -1.75 -10.92
CA ILE A 8 0.61 -2.42 -12.00
C ILE A 8 -0.27 -3.55 -12.55
N MET A 9 -0.84 -4.39 -11.69
CA MET A 9 -1.75 -5.45 -12.13
C MET A 9 -2.95 -4.90 -12.92
N MET A 10 -3.54 -3.78 -12.49
CA MET A 10 -4.60 -3.11 -13.26
C MET A 10 -4.12 -2.67 -14.67
N GLY A 11 -2.89 -2.16 -14.79
CA GLY A 11 -2.29 -1.83 -16.08
C GLY A 11 -2.02 -3.03 -16.98
N LEU A 12 -1.71 -4.19 -16.39
CA LEU A 12 -1.53 -5.46 -17.11
C LEU A 12 -2.87 -6.09 -17.54
N MET A 13 -3.98 -5.73 -16.90
CA MET A 13 -5.28 -6.33 -17.19
C MET A 13 -5.80 -5.97 -18.59
N ASN A 14 -5.89 -6.98 -19.45
CA ASN A 14 -6.40 -6.89 -20.84
C ASN A 14 -7.93 -6.82 -20.92
N GLY A 15 -8.58 -6.01 -20.08
CA GLY A 15 -10.05 -5.98 -20.03
C GLY A 15 -10.69 -7.28 -19.53
N LYS A 16 -9.89 -8.22 -18.97
CA LYS A 16 -10.33 -9.54 -18.47
C LYS A 16 -11.52 -9.48 -17.51
N HIS A 17 -11.65 -8.38 -16.78
CA HIS A 17 -12.74 -8.17 -15.84
C HIS A 17 -13.53 -6.89 -16.18
N ASN A 18 -14.85 -6.97 -16.03
CA ASN A 18 -15.76 -5.85 -16.17
C ASN A 18 -15.70 -4.92 -14.94
N PHE A 19 -16.29 -3.73 -15.06
CA PHE A 19 -16.29 -2.74 -13.98
C PHE A 19 -16.97 -3.27 -12.71
N ARG A 20 -18.07 -4.01 -12.88
CA ARG A 20 -18.82 -4.63 -11.77
C ARG A 20 -17.92 -5.50 -10.90
N TYR A 21 -17.12 -6.38 -11.50
CA TYR A 21 -16.17 -7.21 -10.77
C TYR A 21 -15.15 -6.38 -9.98
N ILE A 22 -14.57 -5.35 -10.60
CA ILE A 22 -13.60 -4.47 -9.94
C ILE A 22 -14.24 -3.71 -8.78
N PHE A 23 -15.46 -3.21 -8.97
CA PHE A 23 -16.21 -2.53 -7.93
C PHE A 23 -16.50 -3.45 -6.73
N PHE A 24 -16.96 -4.68 -6.96
CA PHE A 24 -17.19 -5.63 -5.85
C PHE A 24 -15.90 -6.03 -5.14
N LYS A 25 -14.80 -6.22 -5.88
CA LYS A 25 -13.48 -6.48 -5.29
C LYS A 25 -13.02 -5.30 -4.44
N ALA A 26 -13.19 -4.07 -4.93
CA ALA A 26 -12.89 -2.84 -4.20
C ALA A 26 -13.70 -2.72 -2.91
N ALA A 27 -15.02 -2.93 -2.99
CA ALA A 27 -15.91 -2.93 -1.83
C ALA A 27 -15.51 -4.00 -0.81
N PHE A 28 -15.10 -5.18 -1.26
CA PHE A 28 -14.59 -6.24 -0.38
C PHE A 28 -13.30 -5.81 0.34
N ILE A 29 -12.36 -5.17 -0.36
CA ILE A 29 -11.12 -4.66 0.27
C ILE A 29 -11.44 -3.60 1.31
N ILE A 30 -12.37 -2.67 1.01
CA ILE A 30 -12.85 -1.66 1.97
C ILE A 30 -13.47 -2.34 3.20
N PHE A 31 -14.28 -3.38 2.99
CA PHE A 31 -14.89 -4.14 4.06
C PHE A 31 -13.85 -4.81 4.98
N ILE A 32 -12.79 -5.39 4.41
CA ILE A 32 -11.67 -5.93 5.21
C ILE A 32 -10.94 -4.80 5.96
N GLY A 33 -10.77 -3.63 5.37
CA GLY A 33 -10.26 -2.43 6.05
C GLY A 33 -11.11 -2.04 7.26
N ALA A 34 -12.43 -1.97 7.09
CA ALA A 34 -13.36 -1.65 8.17
C ALA A 34 -13.32 -2.69 9.31
N ILE A 35 -13.22 -3.98 8.97
CA ILE A 35 -13.03 -5.05 9.98
C ILE A 35 -11.70 -4.87 10.71
N THR A 36 -10.63 -4.54 9.99
CA THR A 36 -9.30 -4.33 10.57
C THR A 36 -9.34 -3.19 11.57
N ASP A 37 -9.94 -2.06 11.21
CA ASP A 37 -10.11 -0.92 12.12
C ASP A 37 -10.92 -1.30 13.36
N LEU A 38 -12.06 -1.95 13.17
CA LEU A 38 -12.96 -2.30 14.27
C LEU A 38 -12.35 -3.32 15.25
N ILE A 39 -11.82 -4.43 14.71
CA ILE A 39 -11.42 -5.59 15.52
C ILE A 39 -9.97 -5.46 15.99
N ILE A 40 -9.06 -5.03 15.11
CA ILE A 40 -7.62 -5.06 15.37
C ILE A 40 -7.15 -3.73 15.95
N ASN A 41 -7.50 -2.62 15.31
CA ASN A 41 -7.06 -1.29 15.76
C ASN A 41 -7.97 -0.72 16.85
N LYS A 42 -9.21 -1.22 16.98
CA LYS A 42 -10.25 -0.68 17.87
C LYS A 42 -10.51 0.80 17.60
N THR A 43 -10.50 1.18 16.33
CA THR A 43 -10.75 2.55 15.83
C THR A 43 -11.97 2.58 14.93
N VAL A 44 -12.62 3.75 14.85
CA VAL A 44 -13.80 3.91 14.00
C VAL A 44 -13.41 3.72 12.53
N PRO A 45 -14.10 2.84 11.77
CA PRO A 45 -13.84 2.69 10.35
C PRO A 45 -13.93 4.03 9.60
N PHE A 46 -13.11 4.19 8.57
CA PHE A 46 -13.06 5.41 7.74
C PHE A 46 -12.56 6.68 8.45
N GLU A 47 -11.89 6.58 9.59
CA GLU A 47 -11.25 7.76 10.19
C GLU A 47 -9.77 7.81 9.96
N GLY A 48 -9.07 6.71 10.23
CA GLY A 48 -7.63 6.63 9.98
C GLY A 48 -7.31 6.61 8.48
N PHE A 49 -8.23 6.14 7.63
CA PHE A 49 -7.98 5.90 6.21
C PHE A 49 -6.69 5.10 5.97
N ASP A 50 -6.66 3.89 6.51
CA ASP A 50 -5.63 2.90 6.24
C ASP A 50 -5.51 2.53 4.74
N ILE A 51 -4.41 1.88 4.38
CA ILE A 51 -4.00 1.50 3.03
C ILE A 51 -5.04 0.68 2.27
N LEU A 52 -5.84 -0.13 2.98
CA LEU A 52 -6.90 -0.92 2.36
C LEU A 52 -8.01 -0.02 1.79
N TYR A 53 -8.35 1.07 2.47
CA TYR A 53 -9.29 2.04 1.92
C TYR A 53 -8.72 2.69 0.67
N LEU A 54 -7.46 3.15 0.71
CA LEU A 54 -6.82 3.74 -0.46
C LEU A 54 -6.88 2.78 -1.66
N ILE A 55 -6.51 1.51 -1.48
CA ILE A 55 -6.56 0.50 -2.55
C ILE A 55 -7.99 0.28 -3.03
N GLY A 56 -8.94 0.14 -2.10
CA GLY A 56 -10.35 -0.01 -2.42
C GLY A 56 -10.90 1.15 -3.27
N TYR A 57 -10.61 2.39 -2.89
CA TYR A 57 -11.06 3.57 -3.65
C TYR A 57 -10.30 3.78 -4.95
N ALA A 58 -9.00 3.49 -4.97
CA ALA A 58 -8.18 3.67 -6.15
C ALA A 58 -8.56 2.69 -7.27
N LEU A 59 -8.90 1.44 -6.95
CA LEU A 59 -9.20 0.40 -7.95
C LEU A 59 -10.30 0.80 -8.98
N PRO A 60 -11.47 1.32 -8.59
CA PRO A 60 -12.46 1.84 -9.53
C PRO A 60 -11.94 3.04 -10.33
N VAL A 61 -11.23 3.98 -9.66
CA VAL A 61 -10.70 5.19 -10.31
C VAL A 61 -9.69 4.82 -11.38
N THR A 62 -8.72 3.97 -11.05
CA THR A 62 -7.70 3.48 -11.99
C THR A 62 -8.31 2.68 -13.12
N TYR A 63 -9.37 1.89 -12.84
CA TYR A 63 -10.12 1.20 -13.89
C TYR A 63 -10.74 2.17 -14.90
N LEU A 64 -11.33 3.28 -14.45
CA LEU A 64 -11.96 4.27 -15.34
C LEU A 64 -10.91 4.96 -16.22
N VAL A 65 -9.75 5.30 -15.67
CA VAL A 65 -8.68 5.99 -16.41
C VAL A 65 -7.73 5.04 -17.14
N ARG A 66 -7.85 3.72 -16.99
CA ARG A 66 -6.91 2.74 -17.62
C ARG A 66 -6.84 2.86 -19.14
N LYS A 67 -7.94 3.29 -19.77
CA LYS A 67 -8.05 3.47 -21.22
C LYS A 67 -7.48 4.81 -21.70
N TRP A 68 -7.21 5.75 -20.80
CA TRP A 68 -6.61 7.04 -21.17
C TRP A 68 -5.18 6.81 -21.67
N ASN A 69 -4.64 7.72 -22.48
CA ASN A 69 -3.24 7.65 -22.88
C ASN A 69 -2.31 7.98 -21.69
N ASN A 70 -1.04 7.56 -21.75
CA ASN A 70 -0.11 7.75 -20.63
C ASN A 70 0.16 9.23 -20.32
N LYS A 71 0.06 10.11 -21.33
CA LYS A 71 0.22 11.56 -21.15
C LYS A 71 -0.88 12.15 -20.26
N ALA A 72 -2.14 11.78 -20.50
CA ALA A 72 -3.28 12.23 -19.71
C ALA A 72 -3.18 11.75 -18.24
N ILE A 73 -2.77 10.50 -18.02
CA ILE A 73 -2.56 9.98 -16.67
C ILE A 73 -1.40 10.72 -15.98
N LEU A 74 -0.31 11.03 -16.70
CA LEU A 74 0.81 11.80 -16.17
C LEU A 74 0.41 13.22 -15.79
N ILE A 75 -0.41 13.89 -16.61
CA ILE A 75 -0.97 15.21 -16.28
C ILE A 75 -1.80 15.12 -14.99
N LEU A 76 -2.65 14.11 -14.84
CA LEU A 76 -3.44 13.89 -13.64
C LEU A 76 -2.55 13.67 -12.39
N ILE A 77 -1.49 12.88 -12.51
CA ILE A 77 -0.49 12.67 -11.45
C ILE A 77 0.13 14.01 -11.03
N ILE A 78 0.58 14.82 -11.99
CA ILE A 78 1.18 16.13 -11.72
C ILE A 78 0.17 17.06 -11.02
N LEU A 79 -1.08 17.10 -11.49
CA LEU A 79 -2.15 17.89 -10.87
C LEU A 79 -2.41 17.47 -9.43
N ILE A 80 -2.46 16.15 -9.14
CA ILE A 80 -2.63 15.64 -7.77
C ILE A 80 -1.45 16.07 -6.89
N LEU A 81 -0.21 15.96 -7.39
CA LEU A 81 0.99 16.32 -6.63
C LEU A 81 1.09 17.83 -6.36
N ILE A 82 0.64 18.67 -7.29
CA ILE A 82 0.58 20.13 -7.09
C ILE A 82 -0.56 20.50 -6.13
N ALA A 83 -1.72 19.86 -6.26
CA ALA A 83 -2.87 20.11 -5.38
C ALA A 83 -2.60 19.66 -3.93
N SER A 84 -1.86 18.58 -3.72
CA SER A 84 -1.61 18.00 -2.40
C SER A 84 -1.01 18.98 -1.37
N PRO A 85 0.11 19.68 -1.63
CA PRO A 85 0.64 20.66 -0.68
C PRO A 85 -0.32 21.84 -0.46
N TYR A 86 -1.00 22.33 -1.51
CA TYR A 86 -1.98 23.40 -1.38
C TYR A 86 -3.16 23.00 -0.48
N LEU A 87 -3.72 21.81 -0.69
CA LEU A 87 -4.80 21.26 0.12
C LEU A 87 -4.36 21.09 1.57
N ARG A 88 -3.15 20.55 1.82
CA ARG A 88 -2.62 20.43 3.19
C ARG A 88 -2.43 21.79 3.86
N GLN A 89 -1.90 22.78 3.16
CA GLN A 89 -1.70 24.12 3.72
C GLN A 89 -3.04 24.77 4.08
N LYS A 90 -4.06 24.59 3.23
CA LYS A 90 -5.39 25.19 3.42
C LYS A 90 -6.21 24.52 4.51
N PHE A 91 -6.18 23.19 4.59
CA PHE A 91 -7.07 22.41 5.47
C PHE A 91 -6.36 21.90 6.74
N GLY A 92 -5.04 22.03 6.82
CA GLY A 92 -4.22 21.54 7.91
C GLY A 92 -3.93 20.04 7.81
N TYR A 93 -2.97 19.58 8.62
CA TYR A 93 -2.74 18.17 8.91
C TYR A 93 -3.14 17.95 10.37
N GLU A 94 -4.15 17.12 10.62
CA GLU A 94 -4.67 16.88 11.98
C GLU A 94 -4.22 15.48 12.43
N ASP A 95 -3.70 15.38 13.64
CA ASP A 95 -3.31 14.11 14.28
C ASP A 95 -4.50 13.47 15.03
N LEU A 96 -5.64 13.33 14.36
CA LEU A 96 -6.85 12.76 14.98
C LEU A 96 -6.96 11.27 14.67
N VAL A 97 -6.83 10.43 15.71
CA VAL A 97 -7.24 9.02 15.69
C VAL A 97 -8.24 8.84 16.82
N PHE A 98 -9.52 8.64 16.52
CA PHE A 98 -10.52 8.41 17.56
C PHE A 98 -10.57 6.93 17.94
N ASN A 99 -10.38 6.67 19.23
CA ASN A 99 -10.39 5.33 19.79
C ASN A 99 -11.83 4.93 20.18
N ILE A 100 -12.29 3.74 19.76
CA ILE A 100 -13.63 3.23 20.05
C ILE A 100 -13.82 2.94 21.55
N ALA A 101 -12.75 2.78 22.33
CA ALA A 101 -12.82 2.47 23.75
C ALA A 101 -13.71 3.44 24.56
N ASN A 102 -13.93 4.67 24.06
CA ASN A 102 -14.93 5.59 24.60
C ASN A 102 -16.12 5.71 23.64
N PHE A 103 -17.11 4.82 23.73
CA PHE A 103 -18.34 4.91 22.91
C PHE A 103 -19.07 6.27 23.03
N SER A 104 -18.84 7.02 24.11
CA SER A 104 -19.33 8.38 24.29
C SER A 104 -18.78 9.40 23.28
N THR A 105 -17.67 9.11 22.60
CA THR A 105 -17.09 10.00 21.57
C THR A 105 -17.63 9.75 20.16
N LEU A 106 -18.38 8.66 19.92
CA LEU A 106 -18.92 8.32 18.59
C LEU A 106 -19.92 9.37 18.06
N ASN A 107 -20.64 10.05 18.94
CA ASN A 107 -21.56 11.12 18.57
C ASN A 107 -20.87 12.46 18.27
N ILE A 108 -19.55 12.56 18.47
CA ILE A 108 -18.79 13.82 18.39
C ILE A 108 -17.96 13.90 17.10
N ILE A 109 -17.86 12.82 16.32
CA ILE A 109 -17.06 12.82 15.09
C ILE A 109 -17.67 13.78 14.07
N PRO A 110 -17.02 14.91 13.77
CA PRO A 110 -17.52 15.81 12.73
C PRO A 110 -17.39 15.08 11.39
N LYS A 111 -18.46 15.04 10.59
CA LYS A 111 -18.41 14.48 9.22
C LYS A 111 -17.28 15.09 8.38
N GLU A 112 -16.95 16.34 8.68
CA GLU A 112 -15.84 17.07 8.07
C GLU A 112 -14.47 16.43 8.37
N ALA A 113 -14.27 15.88 9.57
CA ALA A 113 -13.02 15.23 9.96
C ALA A 113 -12.77 13.96 9.14
N ALA A 114 -13.78 13.10 8.98
CA ALA A 114 -13.66 11.89 8.14
C ALA A 114 -13.37 12.23 6.67
N PHE A 115 -14.02 13.28 6.13
CA PHE A 115 -13.74 13.75 4.77
C PHE A 115 -12.31 14.29 4.62
N LYS A 116 -11.83 15.08 5.59
CA LYS A 116 -10.43 15.55 5.60
C LYS A 116 -9.46 14.37 5.68
N SER A 117 -9.70 13.39 6.54
CA SER A 117 -8.86 12.19 6.66
C SER A 117 -8.82 11.41 5.36
N TRP A 118 -9.96 11.32 4.66
CA TRP A 118 -10.02 10.67 3.37
C TRP A 118 -9.15 11.34 2.32
N PHE A 119 -9.24 12.67 2.22
CA PHE A 119 -8.66 13.38 1.10
C PHE A 119 -7.26 13.91 1.36
N ILE A 120 -6.92 14.27 2.60
CA ILE A 120 -5.81 15.18 2.89
C ILE A 120 -4.89 14.69 4.02
N ASN A 121 -5.45 14.33 5.18
CA ASN A 121 -4.66 14.21 6.42
C ASN A 121 -4.77 12.85 7.15
N GLY A 122 -5.40 11.84 6.55
CA GLY A 122 -5.39 10.47 7.08
C GLY A 122 -4.01 9.82 7.02
N TRP A 123 -3.95 8.52 7.35
CA TRP A 123 -2.77 7.70 7.11
C TRP A 123 -2.53 7.58 5.60
N PHE A 124 -3.48 7.11 4.81
CA PHE A 124 -3.31 7.00 3.36
C PHE A 124 -4.39 7.78 2.59
N PRO A 125 -4.41 9.12 2.69
CA PRO A 125 -5.39 9.96 2.03
C PRO A 125 -5.29 9.86 0.50
N MET A 126 -6.36 10.18 -0.22
CA MET A 126 -6.34 10.20 -1.68
C MET A 126 -5.27 11.17 -2.23
N PHE A 127 -5.03 12.31 -1.58
CA PHE A 127 -3.96 13.24 -1.96
C PHE A 127 -2.81 13.14 -0.94
N PRO A 128 -1.58 12.78 -1.35
CA PRO A 128 -1.11 12.55 -2.71
C PRO A 128 -1.20 11.10 -3.20
N TRP A 129 -1.63 10.14 -2.37
CA TRP A 129 -1.36 8.73 -2.63
C TRP A 129 -2.03 8.16 -3.89
N LEU A 130 -3.11 8.77 -4.38
CA LEU A 130 -3.70 8.44 -5.68
C LEU A 130 -2.71 8.66 -6.84
N ALA A 131 -1.83 9.67 -6.75
CA ALA A 131 -0.77 9.85 -7.74
C ALA A 131 0.17 8.63 -7.76
N PHE A 132 0.45 8.04 -6.60
CA PHE A 132 1.36 6.90 -6.46
C PHE A 132 0.75 5.65 -7.08
N MET A 133 -0.56 5.48 -6.88
CA MET A 133 -1.38 4.46 -7.50
C MET A 133 -1.40 4.59 -9.03
N LEU A 134 -1.66 5.79 -9.53
CA LEU A 134 -1.67 6.08 -10.97
C LEU A 134 -0.28 5.88 -11.62
N SER A 135 0.81 6.15 -10.90
CA SER A 135 2.16 5.80 -11.37
C SER A 135 2.30 4.29 -11.58
N GLY A 136 1.78 3.46 -10.67
CA GLY A 136 1.72 2.01 -10.83
C GLY A 136 0.95 1.58 -12.08
N LEU A 137 -0.19 2.21 -12.37
CA LEU A 137 -0.96 1.97 -13.60
C LEU A 137 -0.15 2.27 -14.86
N ILE A 138 0.55 3.42 -14.92
CA ILE A 138 1.44 3.75 -16.04
C ILE A 138 2.53 2.70 -16.20
N VAL A 139 3.18 2.31 -15.10
CA VAL A 139 4.24 1.29 -15.09
C VAL A 139 3.71 -0.03 -15.63
N GLY A 140 2.52 -0.48 -15.21
CA GLY A 140 1.88 -1.68 -15.74
C GLY A 140 1.59 -1.60 -17.24
N LYS A 141 1.09 -0.47 -17.74
CA LYS A 141 0.83 -0.27 -19.17
C LYS A 141 2.10 -0.27 -20.00
N ILE A 142 3.15 0.40 -19.53
CA ILE A 142 4.47 0.39 -20.16
C ILE A 142 5.00 -1.03 -20.20
N TYR A 143 5.03 -1.71 -19.05
CA TYR A 143 5.54 -3.08 -18.96
C TYR A 143 4.82 -4.02 -19.94
N LYS A 144 3.49 -3.96 -20.02
CA LYS A 144 2.71 -4.77 -20.96
C LYS A 144 3.11 -4.52 -22.42
N ASN A 145 3.27 -3.27 -22.83
CA ASN A 145 3.65 -2.93 -24.19
C ASN A 145 5.07 -3.39 -24.52
N TYR A 146 5.97 -3.39 -23.53
CA TYR A 146 7.36 -3.82 -23.68
C TYR A 146 7.58 -5.32 -23.49
N GLU A 147 6.78 -6.03 -22.69
CA GLU A 147 6.87 -7.49 -22.55
C GLU A 147 6.54 -8.20 -23.87
N ALA A 148 5.68 -7.58 -24.69
CA ALA A 148 5.46 -8.01 -26.08
C ALA A 148 6.72 -7.90 -26.96
N LEU A 149 7.73 -7.13 -26.53
CA LEU A 149 8.97 -6.85 -27.26
C LEU A 149 10.20 -7.54 -26.62
N SER A 150 10.30 -7.60 -25.28
CA SER A 150 11.37 -8.34 -24.58
C SER A 150 10.95 -8.76 -23.16
N LYS A 151 11.35 -9.98 -22.75
CA LYS A 151 11.03 -10.56 -21.43
C LYS A 151 11.75 -9.88 -20.26
N ASP A 152 12.73 -9.03 -20.55
CA ASP A 152 13.70 -8.52 -19.57
C ASP A 152 13.73 -6.98 -19.48
N TYR A 153 12.64 -6.29 -19.85
CA TYR A 153 12.56 -4.82 -19.83
C TYR A 153 13.15 -4.19 -18.56
N PHE A 154 12.72 -4.64 -17.38
CA PHE A 154 13.19 -4.11 -16.10
C PHE A 154 14.62 -4.49 -15.73
N GLN A 155 15.34 -5.33 -16.47
CA GLN A 155 16.73 -5.71 -16.16
C GLN A 155 17.77 -4.78 -16.79
N SER A 156 17.35 -3.78 -17.59
CA SER A 156 18.32 -2.80 -18.10
C SER A 156 18.97 -2.01 -16.96
N PRO A 157 20.31 -1.87 -16.92
CA PRO A 157 21.00 -1.04 -15.93
C PRO A 157 20.58 0.44 -16.03
N LEU A 158 20.09 0.88 -17.19
CA LEU A 158 19.54 2.23 -17.35
C LEU A 158 18.29 2.46 -16.48
N HIS A 159 17.47 1.43 -16.25
CA HIS A 159 16.33 1.54 -15.34
C HIS A 159 16.78 1.68 -13.89
N LEU A 160 17.80 0.93 -13.47
CA LEU A 160 18.37 1.08 -12.12
C LEU A 160 18.95 2.48 -11.93
N LEU A 161 19.67 2.99 -12.92
CA LEU A 161 20.21 4.34 -12.90
C LEU A 161 19.07 5.38 -12.83
N ALA A 162 18.03 5.24 -13.66
CA ALA A 162 16.88 6.14 -13.66
C ALA A 162 16.14 6.13 -12.31
N PHE A 163 15.84 4.96 -11.75
CA PHE A 163 15.17 4.87 -10.44
C PHE A 163 16.05 5.37 -9.29
N SER A 164 17.37 5.16 -9.37
CA SER A 164 18.34 5.73 -8.42
C SER A 164 18.36 7.26 -8.49
N TRP A 165 18.31 7.84 -9.68
CA TRP A 165 18.18 9.30 -9.85
C TRP A 165 16.87 9.85 -9.30
N VAL A 166 15.75 9.15 -9.55
CA VAL A 166 14.46 9.51 -8.96
C VAL A 166 14.53 9.46 -7.43
N LEU A 167 15.08 8.39 -6.85
CA LEU A 167 15.27 8.28 -5.41
C LEU A 167 16.12 9.42 -4.85
N MET A 168 17.27 9.70 -5.49
CA MET A 168 18.18 10.77 -5.09
C MET A 168 17.51 12.14 -5.17
N GLY A 169 16.76 12.42 -6.24
CA GLY A 169 15.99 13.66 -6.36
C GLY A 169 14.98 13.84 -5.21
N GLY A 170 14.29 12.76 -4.82
CA GLY A 170 13.40 12.78 -3.67
C GLY A 170 14.13 13.08 -2.35
N ILE A 171 15.29 12.45 -2.14
CA ILE A 171 16.14 12.69 -0.96
C ILE A 171 16.64 14.14 -0.92
N VAL A 172 17.10 14.69 -2.05
CA VAL A 172 17.55 16.10 -2.14
C VAL A 172 16.41 17.07 -1.82
N ILE A 173 15.20 16.83 -2.32
CA ILE A 173 14.03 17.65 -1.99
C ILE A 173 13.74 17.58 -0.48
N LEU A 174 13.84 16.39 0.14
CA LEU A 174 13.66 16.25 1.59
C LEU A 174 14.75 16.94 2.40
N ALA A 175 15.98 16.98 1.91
CA ALA A 175 17.08 17.68 2.58
C ALA A 175 16.90 19.21 2.54
N ILE A 176 16.36 19.76 1.44
CA ILE A 176 16.15 21.19 1.26
C ILE A 176 14.84 21.65 1.92
N SER A 177 13.82 20.80 1.93
CA SER A 177 12.52 21.05 2.55
C SER A 177 12.15 19.90 3.49
N PRO A 178 12.76 19.86 4.70
CA PRO A 178 12.45 18.85 5.69
C PRO A 178 10.95 18.80 5.99
N SER A 179 10.45 17.59 6.20
CA SER A 179 9.06 17.37 6.62
C SER A 179 9.02 17.30 8.14
N ASP A 180 8.06 18.00 8.75
CA ASP A 180 7.75 17.83 10.18
C ASP A 180 7.11 16.45 10.36
N MET A 181 7.93 15.43 10.64
CA MET A 181 7.47 14.06 10.83
C MET A 181 6.76 13.94 12.18
N PRO A 182 5.43 13.77 12.23
CA PRO A 182 4.74 13.68 13.51
C PRO A 182 5.12 12.38 14.21
N ASN A 183 5.10 12.40 15.54
CA ASN A 183 5.18 11.21 16.36
C ASN A 183 3.76 10.75 16.69
N ARG A 184 3.40 9.53 16.28
CA ARG A 184 2.10 8.93 16.59
C ARG A 184 2.32 7.59 17.26
N ASN A 185 1.66 7.37 18.40
CA ASN A 185 1.77 6.13 19.19
C ASN A 185 3.21 5.71 19.51
N GLY A 186 4.11 6.69 19.72
CA GLY A 186 5.52 6.42 20.05
C GLY A 186 6.42 6.08 18.86
N TYR A 187 5.93 6.21 17.61
CA TYR A 187 6.71 6.00 16.40
C TYR A 187 6.78 7.25 15.53
N HIS A 188 7.95 7.48 14.94
CA HIS A 188 8.14 8.50 13.92
C HIS A 188 7.41 8.09 12.64
N CYS A 189 6.49 8.94 12.22
CA CYS A 189 5.70 8.74 11.02
C CYS A 189 6.49 9.15 9.77
N ILE A 190 7.51 8.37 9.40
CA ILE A 190 8.47 8.70 8.33
C ILE A 190 7.86 8.99 6.95
N PHE A 191 6.62 8.55 6.72
CA PHE A 191 5.89 8.78 5.47
C PHE A 191 4.93 9.99 5.52
N TYR A 192 4.84 10.66 6.67
CA TYR A 192 3.85 11.68 6.95
C TYR A 192 4.48 13.00 7.45
N PRO A 193 3.91 14.16 7.07
CA PRO A 193 2.99 14.33 5.95
C PRO A 193 3.64 13.84 4.64
N ALA A 194 2.83 13.30 3.72
CA ALA A 194 3.34 12.71 2.47
C ALA A 194 3.84 13.80 1.49
N THR A 195 4.98 14.42 1.76
CA THR A 195 5.55 15.50 0.95
C THR A 195 5.92 15.02 -0.45
N THR A 196 6.12 15.96 -1.37
CA THR A 196 6.59 15.66 -2.73
C THR A 196 7.93 14.92 -2.70
N GLY A 197 8.83 15.27 -1.78
CA GLY A 197 10.11 14.58 -1.58
C GLY A 197 9.92 13.12 -1.18
N ILE A 198 9.06 12.83 -0.18
CA ILE A 198 8.72 11.46 0.23
C ILE A 198 8.13 10.68 -0.96
N PHE A 199 7.20 11.29 -1.70
CA PHE A 199 6.58 10.65 -2.85
C PHE A 199 7.59 10.23 -3.92
N ILE A 200 8.46 11.16 -4.33
CA ILE A 200 9.49 10.92 -5.35
C ILE A 200 10.47 9.85 -4.85
N ALA A 201 10.91 9.93 -3.59
CA ALA A 201 11.79 8.93 -2.99
C ALA A 201 11.15 7.54 -2.98
N LEU A 202 9.87 7.44 -2.60
CA LEU A 202 9.13 6.17 -2.61
C LEU A 202 8.96 5.59 -4.02
N LEU A 203 8.78 6.42 -5.05
CA LEU A 203 8.73 5.96 -6.43
C LEU A 203 10.07 5.38 -6.88
N GLY A 204 11.16 6.09 -6.61
CA GLY A 204 12.52 5.63 -6.91
C GLY A 204 12.84 4.32 -6.19
N ALA A 205 12.59 4.27 -4.88
CA ALA A 205 12.78 3.07 -4.06
C ALA A 205 11.93 1.89 -4.56
N THR A 206 10.66 2.12 -4.92
CA THR A 206 9.80 1.06 -5.47
C THR A 206 10.33 0.57 -6.82
N GLY A 207 10.80 1.46 -7.68
CA GLY A 207 11.43 1.10 -8.95
C GLY A 207 12.69 0.25 -8.79
N ILE A 208 13.56 0.61 -7.84
CA ILE A 208 14.75 -0.18 -7.48
C ILE A 208 14.32 -1.57 -6.97
N LEU A 209 13.37 -1.64 -6.04
CA LEU A 209 12.88 -2.91 -5.52
C LEU A 209 12.30 -3.81 -6.64
N MET A 210 11.56 -3.23 -7.59
CA MET A 210 11.04 -3.94 -8.75
C MET A 210 12.14 -4.42 -9.70
N HIS A 211 13.17 -3.60 -9.93
CA HIS A 211 14.35 -3.97 -10.68
C HIS A 211 15.05 -5.16 -10.01
N SER A 212 15.36 -5.07 -8.71
CA SER A 212 15.98 -6.13 -7.92
C SER A 212 15.12 -7.40 -7.88
N ALA A 213 13.80 -7.26 -7.75
CA ALA A 213 12.86 -8.39 -7.74
C ALA A 213 12.99 -9.25 -9.01
N ASN A 214 13.30 -8.64 -10.16
CA ASN A 214 13.47 -9.37 -11.41
C ASN A 214 14.71 -10.27 -11.47
N TYR A 215 15.76 -9.97 -10.71
CA TYR A 215 16.94 -10.84 -10.62
C TYR A 215 16.70 -12.00 -9.65
N ILE A 216 16.03 -11.72 -8.53
CA ILE A 216 15.82 -12.74 -7.50
C ILE A 216 14.64 -13.68 -7.79
N LYS A 217 13.72 -13.34 -8.72
CA LYS A 217 12.53 -14.15 -9.04
C LYS A 217 12.84 -15.60 -9.45
N HIS A 218 14.04 -15.83 -10.00
CA HIS A 218 14.47 -17.16 -10.44
C HIS A 218 15.07 -17.99 -9.30
N LEU A 219 15.54 -17.35 -8.23
CA LEU A 219 16.14 -18.02 -7.09
C LEU A 219 15.11 -18.91 -6.38
N LYS A 220 15.54 -20.13 -6.00
CA LYS A 220 14.69 -21.08 -5.25
C LYS A 220 14.15 -20.44 -3.97
N PHE A 221 14.94 -19.62 -3.29
CA PHE A 221 14.54 -18.87 -2.11
C PHE A 221 13.34 -17.96 -2.39
N SER A 222 13.40 -17.12 -3.43
CA SER A 222 12.30 -16.21 -3.78
C SER A 222 11.00 -16.97 -4.07
N LYS A 223 11.08 -18.05 -4.87
CA LYS A 223 9.92 -18.90 -5.19
C LYS A 223 9.30 -19.56 -3.95
N ARG A 224 10.12 -19.96 -2.97
CA ARG A 224 9.67 -20.70 -1.78
C ARG A 224 9.22 -19.79 -0.63
N PHE A 225 9.76 -18.57 -0.53
CA PHE A 225 9.53 -17.68 0.60
C PHE A 225 8.81 -16.38 0.21
N ILE A 226 9.30 -15.67 -0.80
CA ILE A 226 8.81 -14.33 -1.15
C ILE A 226 7.50 -14.41 -1.96
N HIS A 227 7.48 -15.21 -3.02
CA HIS A 227 6.31 -15.33 -3.91
C HIS A 227 5.02 -15.73 -3.18
N PRO A 228 5.02 -16.72 -2.27
CA PRO A 228 3.80 -17.11 -1.56
C PRO A 228 3.21 -15.97 -0.71
N ILE A 229 4.06 -15.18 -0.06
CA ILE A 229 3.62 -14.01 0.74
C ILE A 229 2.97 -12.98 -0.17
N GLY A 230 3.58 -12.67 -1.32
CA GLY A 230 3.03 -11.72 -2.28
C GLY A 230 1.66 -12.12 -2.84
N ARG A 231 1.44 -13.43 -3.09
CA ARG A 231 0.14 -13.95 -3.58
C ARG A 231 -1.00 -13.73 -2.59
N SER A 232 -0.72 -13.86 -1.29
CA SER A 232 -1.72 -13.78 -0.22
C SER A 232 -1.72 -12.43 0.49
N SER A 233 -1.26 -11.38 -0.19
CA SER A 233 -0.96 -10.07 0.39
C SER A 233 -2.15 -9.38 1.06
N LEU A 234 -3.38 -9.54 0.54
CA LEU A 234 -4.58 -9.01 1.18
C LEU A 234 -4.86 -9.66 2.53
N ALA A 235 -4.71 -10.98 2.67
CA ALA A 235 -4.86 -11.68 3.95
C ALA A 235 -3.69 -11.39 4.92
N ILE A 236 -2.47 -11.28 4.39
CA ILE A 236 -1.28 -11.01 5.20
C ILE A 236 -1.34 -9.64 5.86
N TYR A 237 -2.06 -8.68 5.25
CA TYR A 237 -2.25 -7.36 5.82
C TYR A 237 -2.94 -7.37 7.21
N PRO A 238 -4.19 -7.82 7.40
CA PRO A 238 -4.76 -7.89 8.74
C PRO A 238 -4.02 -8.87 9.66
N ILE A 239 -3.43 -9.96 9.12
CA ILE A 239 -2.75 -10.97 9.95
C ILE A 239 -1.45 -10.43 10.56
N HIS A 240 -0.66 -9.65 9.83
CA HIS A 240 0.55 -9.08 10.41
C HIS A 240 0.21 -8.08 11.52
N LEU A 241 -0.87 -7.31 11.39
CA LEU A 241 -1.37 -6.43 12.46
C LEU A 241 -1.85 -7.25 13.66
N ILE A 242 -2.55 -8.36 13.45
CA ILE A 242 -2.95 -9.28 14.54
C ILE A 242 -1.71 -9.78 15.28
N TYR A 243 -0.68 -10.23 14.56
CA TYR A 243 0.56 -10.71 15.17
C TYR A 243 1.28 -9.61 15.94
N ILE A 244 1.35 -8.40 15.42
CA ILE A 244 1.97 -7.28 16.13
C ILE A 244 1.19 -6.97 17.40
N ASN A 245 -0.09 -6.62 17.30
CA ASN A 245 -0.86 -6.07 18.41
C ASN A 245 -1.25 -7.11 19.47
N ASN A 246 -1.44 -8.38 19.09
CA ASN A 246 -1.98 -9.41 20.00
C ASN A 246 -0.96 -10.48 20.42
N ILE A 247 0.22 -10.53 19.78
CA ILE A 247 1.24 -11.54 20.09
C ILE A 247 2.56 -10.87 20.42
N LEU A 248 3.15 -10.14 19.48
CA LEU A 248 4.52 -9.64 19.61
C LEU A 248 4.62 -8.47 20.60
N GLU A 249 3.75 -7.48 20.51
CA GLU A 249 3.75 -6.34 21.43
C GLU A 249 3.46 -6.76 22.89
N PRO A 250 2.47 -7.62 23.20
CA PRO A 250 2.27 -8.11 24.57
C PRO A 250 3.44 -8.92 25.14
N ILE A 251 4.18 -9.66 24.31
CA ILE A 251 5.29 -10.51 24.75
C ILE A 251 6.59 -9.70 24.93
N PHE A 252 6.91 -8.84 23.96
CA PHE A 252 8.21 -8.16 23.89
C PHE A 252 8.16 -6.69 24.35
N GLY A 253 6.96 -6.11 24.47
CA GLY A 253 6.78 -4.71 24.85
C GLY A 253 7.41 -3.73 23.87
N LYS A 254 7.80 -2.55 24.37
CA LYS A 254 8.57 -1.56 23.61
C LYS A 254 9.99 -2.07 23.38
N MET A 255 10.43 -2.05 22.14
CA MET A 255 11.74 -2.57 21.73
C MET A 255 12.75 -1.43 21.63
N ASP A 256 13.50 -1.19 22.70
CA ASP A 256 14.55 -0.15 22.71
C ASP A 256 15.89 -0.64 22.14
N SER A 257 16.03 -1.95 21.89
CA SER A 257 17.23 -2.58 21.36
C SER A 257 17.06 -3.05 19.91
N ILE A 258 18.03 -2.69 19.05
CA ILE A 258 18.08 -3.16 17.65
C ILE A 258 18.16 -4.68 17.54
N ILE A 259 18.79 -5.35 18.51
CA ILE A 259 18.91 -6.81 18.54
C ILE A 259 17.54 -7.41 18.83
N LEU A 260 16.83 -6.91 19.84
CA LEU A 260 15.49 -7.38 20.19
C LEU A 260 14.50 -7.12 19.05
N PHE A 261 14.58 -5.94 18.43
CA PHE A 261 13.80 -5.62 17.23
C PHE A 261 14.08 -6.61 16.09
N SER A 262 15.35 -6.90 15.82
CA SER A 262 15.76 -7.82 14.75
C SER A 262 15.25 -9.25 14.99
N ILE A 263 15.38 -9.75 16.23
CA ILE A 263 14.87 -11.07 16.62
C ILE A 263 13.35 -11.10 16.45
N THR A 264 12.65 -10.10 16.97
CA THR A 264 11.18 -10.04 16.87
C THR A 264 10.71 -9.94 15.43
N TYR A 265 11.42 -9.20 14.58
CA TYR A 265 11.14 -9.09 13.16
C TYR A 265 11.35 -10.43 12.43
N ILE A 266 12.41 -11.18 12.76
CA ILE A 266 12.61 -12.54 12.21
C ILE A 266 11.46 -13.46 12.63
N ILE A 267 11.07 -13.45 13.90
CA ILE A 267 9.92 -14.23 14.41
C ILE A 267 8.65 -13.84 13.65
N HIS A 268 8.40 -12.54 13.47
CA HIS A 268 7.26 -12.03 12.71
C HIS A 268 7.24 -12.58 11.27
N LEU A 269 8.36 -12.52 10.56
CA LEU A 269 8.48 -13.06 9.20
C LEU A 269 8.24 -14.58 9.16
N MET A 270 8.71 -15.32 10.17
CA MET A 270 8.45 -16.76 10.29
C MET A 270 6.96 -17.06 10.50
N LEU A 271 6.28 -16.28 11.35
CA LEU A 271 4.84 -16.40 11.56
C LEU A 271 4.06 -16.14 10.27
N LEU A 272 4.38 -15.06 9.54
CA LEU A 272 3.76 -14.77 8.24
C LEU A 272 4.00 -15.90 7.24
N ARG A 273 5.21 -16.47 7.21
CA ARG A 273 5.51 -17.59 6.32
C ARG A 273 4.70 -18.83 6.67
N LEU A 274 4.51 -19.11 7.96
CA LEU A 274 3.67 -20.20 8.45
C LEU A 274 2.21 -19.99 8.04
N THR A 275 1.66 -18.78 8.20
CA THR A 275 0.30 -18.45 7.74
C THR A 275 0.11 -18.78 6.26
N VAL A 276 1.04 -18.35 5.41
CA VAL A 276 0.96 -18.61 3.97
C VAL A 276 1.05 -20.10 3.65
N PHE A 277 1.90 -20.85 4.37
CA PHE A 277 1.95 -22.30 4.24
C PHE A 277 0.59 -22.94 4.55
N LEU A 278 -0.09 -22.51 5.61
CA LEU A 278 -1.43 -22.97 5.94
C LEU A 278 -2.46 -22.61 4.86
N PHE A 279 -2.37 -21.42 4.27
CA PHE A 279 -3.21 -21.04 3.13
C PHE A 279 -2.97 -21.93 1.91
N ASP A 280 -1.72 -22.27 1.60
CA ASP A 280 -1.40 -23.16 0.49
C ASP A 280 -1.94 -24.59 0.73
N LEU A 281 -1.89 -25.08 1.97
CA LEU A 281 -2.54 -26.35 2.36
C LEU A 281 -4.06 -26.29 2.24
N LEU A 282 -4.69 -25.17 2.62
CA LEU A 282 -6.13 -25.00 2.45
C LEU A 282 -6.52 -24.97 0.97
N LYS A 283 -5.75 -24.24 0.15
CA LYS A 283 -5.94 -24.15 -1.32
C LYS A 283 -5.78 -25.50 -2.01
N SER A 284 -4.87 -26.35 -1.55
CA SER A 284 -4.67 -27.68 -2.14
C SER A 284 -5.78 -28.66 -1.79
N ARG A 285 -6.38 -28.53 -0.60
CA ARG A 285 -7.49 -29.38 -0.14
C ARG A 285 -8.86 -28.95 -0.65
N SER A 286 -9.05 -27.67 -0.97
CA SER A 286 -10.34 -27.10 -1.38
C SER A 286 -10.22 -26.36 -2.72
N PRO A 287 -10.30 -27.06 -3.86
CA PRO A 287 -10.15 -26.44 -5.17
C PRO A 287 -11.32 -25.53 -5.57
N SER A 288 -12.44 -25.53 -4.84
CA SER A 288 -13.70 -24.80 -5.13
C SER A 288 -14.16 -23.88 -3.99
N LEU A 289 -13.25 -23.08 -3.44
CA LEU A 289 -13.58 -22.06 -2.43
C LEU A 289 -14.48 -20.95 -3.02
N PRO A 290 -15.29 -20.26 -2.19
CA PRO A 290 -16.02 -19.08 -2.63
C PRO A 290 -15.09 -17.93 -3.06
N SER A 291 -15.56 -17.08 -3.98
CA SER A 291 -14.77 -15.94 -4.49
C SER A 291 -14.20 -15.00 -3.42
N PRO A 292 -14.93 -14.64 -2.34
CA PRO A 292 -14.38 -13.80 -1.27
C PRO A 292 -13.16 -14.43 -0.59
N VAL A 293 -13.20 -15.75 -0.39
CA VAL A 293 -12.07 -16.50 0.18
C VAL A 293 -10.88 -16.46 -0.77
N TYR A 294 -11.10 -16.65 -2.08
CA TYR A 294 -10.03 -16.53 -3.07
C TYR A 294 -9.41 -15.14 -3.14
N TRP A 295 -10.23 -14.10 -3.07
CA TRP A 295 -9.72 -12.72 -3.06
C TRP A 295 -8.84 -12.47 -1.85
N LEU A 296 -9.22 -13.02 -0.69
CA LEU A 296 -8.47 -12.88 0.56
C LEU A 296 -7.13 -13.64 0.52
N ILE A 297 -7.16 -14.96 0.26
CA ILE A 297 -5.96 -15.82 0.39
C ILE A 297 -5.10 -15.90 -0.88
N GLY A 298 -5.52 -15.26 -1.97
CA GLY A 298 -4.77 -15.17 -3.21
C GLY A 298 -4.68 -16.47 -4.01
N ARG A 299 -5.36 -16.51 -5.17
CA ARG A 299 -5.23 -17.56 -6.17
C ARG A 299 -5.19 -16.98 -7.58
#